data_AF-A0A5D4NU83-F1
#
_entry.id   AF-A0A5D4NU83-F1
#
_cell.length_a   1.000
_cell.length_b   1.000
_cell.length_c   1.000
_cell.angle_alpha   90.00
_cell.angle_beta   90.00
_cell.angle_gamma   90.00
#
_symmetry.space_group_name_H-M   'P 1'
#
loop_
_entity.id
_entity.type
_entity.pdbx_description
1 polymer ?
#
loop_
_entity_poly.entity_id
_entity_poly.type
_entity_poly.pdbx_seq_one_letter_code
_entity_poly.pdbx_strand_id
1 'polypeptide(L)'
;MKTDEKKNYKFGLRKKLVLFITLLAVITYSTSALFIYYIRPTFAAGMNEAVFTTATLAMGIFWSGVLAFFVAGFITKPLQNLEKAAIEASLGNIHDDVKLPESDDEIRSLGSAFNNMLANLREMVQNIDENFNKTNNTVVNISSASSKASTQAEGIAVTISEISAGAESSAASIQSTAESVDDVIRIAQEVQHRSKSSETISTEMLKDLQESKKVINSLVEGIAALAKGNEDSLEAVRRLEDNAKKVEQIIQLVGDIAAQTNLLALNASIEAARAGEHGKGFAVVAEEVRKLADESGKAVQGISELIKNIQSEVSNVVGRITTQVENANNEVQKGNQTNVVIEEMTVTINDMAQSVQQISGLVDEQMDYIQLTSRQSQEVAAIAEETSAGAVEVAAATKDQASVMENVEQLALDLQKQAESLKSTITRFRL
;
A
#
# COMPACT_ATOMS: atom_id res chain seq x y z
N MET A 1 -5.96 31.42 -66.82
CA MET A 1 -5.15 31.66 -68.03
C MET A 1 -5.82 30.96 -69.21
N LYS A 2 -6.75 31.63 -69.87
CA LYS A 2 -7.33 31.29 -71.19
C LYS A 2 -7.31 32.59 -72.00
N THR A 3 -6.25 32.71 -72.79
CA THR A 3 -6.15 33.38 -74.10
C THR A 3 -7.12 34.51 -74.42
N ASP A 4 -6.52 35.70 -74.60
CA ASP A 4 -6.98 36.80 -75.44
C ASP A 4 -7.29 36.32 -76.87
N GLU A 5 -8.47 35.74 -77.08
CA GLU A 5 -9.09 35.78 -78.40
C GLU A 5 -9.71 37.16 -78.56
N LYS A 6 -9.02 38.06 -79.27
CA LYS A 6 -9.68 39.22 -79.86
C LYS A 6 -10.82 38.70 -80.74
N LYS A 7 -12.04 38.72 -80.20
CA LYS A 7 -13.26 38.42 -80.96
C LYS A 7 -13.30 39.37 -82.15
N ASN A 8 -13.02 38.85 -83.34
CA ASN A 8 -13.16 39.57 -84.59
C ASN A 8 -14.65 39.65 -84.93
N TYR A 9 -15.32 40.71 -84.49
CA TYR A 9 -16.71 40.95 -84.86
C TYR A 9 -16.81 41.14 -86.37
N LYS A 10 -17.71 40.40 -87.02
CA LYS A 10 -17.99 40.55 -88.46
C LYS A 10 -18.40 41.99 -88.80
N PHE A 11 -19.03 42.69 -87.84
CA PHE A 11 -19.52 44.06 -88.00
C PHE A 11 -19.44 44.87 -86.69
N GLY A 12 -18.23 45.19 -86.23
CA GLY A 12 -18.01 45.95 -84.99
C GLY A 12 -18.58 47.38 -85.00
N LEU A 13 -18.78 47.97 -83.82
CA LEU A 13 -19.34 49.30 -83.59
C LEU A 13 -18.63 50.38 -84.39
N ARG A 14 -17.30 50.31 -84.49
CA ARG A 14 -16.50 51.23 -85.32
C ARG A 14 -16.86 51.10 -86.80
N LYS A 15 -17.00 49.87 -87.32
CA LYS A 15 -17.41 49.64 -88.71
C LYS A 15 -18.86 50.08 -88.94
N LYS A 16 -19.78 49.83 -87.99
CA LYS A 16 -21.17 50.32 -88.01
C LYS A 16 -21.23 51.84 -88.08
N LEU A 17 -20.47 52.53 -87.23
CA LEU A 17 -20.42 53.99 -87.19
C LEU A 17 -19.84 54.55 -88.50
N VAL A 18 -18.72 54.00 -88.98
CA VAL A 18 -18.10 54.45 -90.25
C VAL A 18 -19.03 54.19 -91.43
N LEU A 19 -19.66 53.02 -91.53
CA LEU A 19 -20.62 52.72 -92.60
C LEU A 19 -21.86 53.60 -92.49
N PHE A 20 -22.39 53.84 -91.30
CA PHE A 20 -23.51 54.75 -91.10
C PHE A 20 -23.16 56.18 -91.52
N ILE A 21 -22.04 56.72 -91.06
CA ILE A 21 -21.59 58.09 -91.42
C ILE A 21 -21.34 58.19 -92.92
N THR A 22 -20.73 57.17 -93.54
CA THR A 22 -20.44 57.15 -94.97
C THR A 22 -21.72 57.04 -95.79
N LEU A 23 -22.64 56.14 -95.42
CA LEU A 23 -23.96 55.99 -96.07
C LEU A 23 -24.79 57.28 -95.90
N LEU A 24 -24.78 57.87 -94.71
CA LEU A 24 -25.45 59.13 -94.42
C LEU A 24 -24.88 60.27 -95.27
N ALA A 25 -23.56 60.38 -95.39
CA ALA A 25 -22.91 61.37 -96.25
C ALA A 25 -23.25 61.15 -97.73
N VAL A 26 -23.23 59.90 -98.21
CA VAL A 26 -23.62 59.56 -99.59
C VAL A 26 -25.08 59.94 -99.86
N ILE A 27 -26.01 59.59 -98.96
CA ILE A 27 -27.43 59.91 -99.10
C ILE A 27 -27.64 61.42 -99.06
N THR A 28 -27.03 62.13 -98.10
CA THR A 28 -27.24 63.58 -97.91
C THR A 28 -26.63 64.40 -99.03
N TYR A 29 -25.43 64.06 -99.50
CA TYR A 29 -24.83 64.74 -100.65
C TYR A 29 -25.55 64.40 -101.96
N SER A 30 -25.94 63.14 -102.18
CA SER A 30 -26.66 62.75 -103.40
C SER A 30 -28.07 63.35 -103.47
N THR A 31 -28.79 63.39 -102.35
CA THR A 31 -30.10 64.07 -102.29
C THR A 31 -29.95 65.57 -102.45
N SER A 32 -28.98 66.20 -101.78
CA SER A 32 -28.70 67.64 -101.98
C SER A 32 -28.38 67.97 -103.43
N ALA A 33 -27.55 67.15 -104.10
CA ALA A 33 -27.25 67.29 -105.52
C ALA A 33 -28.50 67.14 -106.40
N LEU A 34 -29.36 66.17 -106.12
CA LEU A 34 -30.61 65.96 -106.85
C LEU A 34 -31.56 67.15 -106.71
N PHE A 35 -31.73 67.69 -105.49
CA PHE A 35 -32.59 68.85 -105.25
C PHE A 35 -32.04 70.12 -105.94
N ILE A 36 -30.72 70.34 -105.89
CA ILE A 36 -30.07 71.52 -106.49
C ILE A 36 -30.07 71.45 -108.02
N TYR A 37 -29.65 70.33 -108.60
CA TYR A 37 -29.43 70.23 -110.06
C TYR A 37 -30.68 69.81 -110.86
N TYR A 38 -31.60 69.02 -110.29
CA TYR A 38 -32.76 68.49 -111.04
C TYR A 38 -34.11 69.08 -110.62
N ILE A 39 -34.36 69.30 -109.32
CA ILE A 39 -35.68 69.75 -108.82
C ILE A 39 -35.84 71.28 -108.87
N ARG A 40 -34.78 72.03 -108.54
CA ARG A 40 -34.82 73.50 -108.58
C ARG A 40 -35.28 74.07 -109.95
N PRO A 41 -34.71 73.68 -111.10
CA PRO A 41 -35.09 74.26 -112.39
C PRO A 41 -36.53 73.93 -112.82
N THR A 42 -37.12 72.84 -112.30
CA THR A 42 -38.46 72.38 -112.66
C THR A 42 -39.57 72.91 -111.75
N PHE A 43 -39.31 73.08 -110.45
CA PHE A 43 -40.33 73.45 -109.47
C PHE A 43 -40.13 74.82 -108.80
N ALA A 44 -38.93 75.41 -108.83
CA ALA A 44 -38.59 76.62 -108.07
C ALA A 44 -37.81 77.66 -108.90
N ALA A 45 -38.14 77.80 -110.18
CA ALA A 45 -37.44 78.70 -111.12
C ALA A 45 -37.51 80.20 -110.73
N GLY A 46 -38.48 80.61 -109.89
CA GLY A 46 -38.63 81.98 -109.40
C GLY A 46 -37.85 82.33 -108.11
N MET A 47 -37.13 81.37 -107.51
CA MET A 47 -36.37 81.58 -106.27
C MET A 47 -34.88 81.85 -106.53
N ASN A 48 -34.31 82.79 -105.74
CA ASN A 48 -32.88 83.11 -105.77
C ASN A 48 -32.02 81.87 -105.49
N GLU A 49 -31.00 81.67 -106.32
CA GLU A 49 -30.08 80.53 -106.30
C GLU A 49 -29.42 80.31 -104.95
N ALA A 50 -28.94 81.39 -104.35
CA ALA A 50 -28.33 81.33 -103.04
C ALA A 50 -29.33 80.84 -101.98
N VAL A 51 -30.61 81.25 -102.08
CA VAL A 51 -31.64 80.92 -101.08
C VAL A 51 -32.05 79.46 -101.16
N PHE A 52 -32.28 78.91 -102.37
CA PHE A 52 -32.68 77.50 -102.53
C PHE A 52 -31.56 76.52 -102.15
N THR A 53 -30.32 76.82 -102.54
CA THR A 53 -29.14 75.98 -102.21
C THR A 53 -28.88 75.99 -100.70
N THR A 54 -28.96 77.15 -100.04
CA THR A 54 -28.78 77.26 -98.59
C THR A 54 -29.89 76.51 -97.84
N ALA A 55 -31.15 76.60 -98.29
CA ALA A 55 -32.26 75.87 -97.69
C ALA A 55 -32.12 74.34 -97.83
N THR A 56 -31.65 73.86 -98.98
CA THR A 56 -31.44 72.42 -99.21
C THR A 56 -30.33 71.86 -98.33
N LEU A 57 -29.20 72.58 -98.22
CA LEU A 57 -28.10 72.18 -97.33
C LEU A 57 -28.51 72.23 -95.86
N ALA A 58 -29.27 73.25 -95.44
CA ALA A 58 -29.82 73.33 -94.09
C ALA A 58 -30.75 72.15 -93.78
N MET A 59 -31.60 71.74 -94.73
CA MET A 59 -32.48 70.57 -94.56
C MET A 59 -31.68 69.25 -94.53
N GLY A 60 -30.61 69.14 -95.32
CA GLY A 60 -29.69 68.01 -95.28
C GLY A 60 -28.98 67.87 -93.93
N ILE A 61 -28.52 68.98 -93.34
CA ILE A 61 -27.94 69.01 -91.99
C ILE A 61 -28.99 68.62 -90.94
N PHE A 62 -30.21 69.15 -91.06
CA PHE A 62 -31.31 68.83 -90.16
C PHE A 62 -31.62 67.33 -90.15
N TRP A 63 -31.83 66.71 -91.33
CA TRP A 63 -32.08 65.27 -91.44
C TRP A 63 -30.90 64.41 -90.99
N SER A 64 -29.66 64.87 -91.22
CA SER A 64 -28.47 64.20 -90.70
C SER A 64 -28.44 64.18 -89.17
N GLY A 65 -28.81 65.29 -88.54
CA GLY A 65 -28.93 65.40 -87.07
C GLY A 65 -30.02 64.47 -86.52
N VAL A 66 -31.19 64.39 -87.17
CA VAL A 66 -32.28 63.49 -86.80
C VAL A 66 -31.85 62.02 -86.87
N LEU A 67 -31.23 61.60 -87.99
CA LEU A 67 -30.75 60.22 -88.15
C LEU A 67 -29.62 59.88 -87.17
N ALA A 68 -28.70 60.82 -86.94
CA ALA A 68 -27.64 60.66 -85.94
C ALA A 68 -28.22 60.51 -84.53
N PHE A 69 -29.29 61.22 -84.18
CA PHE A 69 -29.99 61.07 -82.90
C PHE A 69 -30.58 59.67 -82.71
N PHE A 70 -31.24 59.11 -83.74
CA PHE A 70 -31.77 57.74 -83.68
C PHE A 70 -30.67 56.68 -83.52
N VAL A 71 -29.57 56.80 -84.27
CA VAL A 71 -28.43 55.87 -84.16
C VAL A 71 -27.67 56.03 -82.84
N ALA A 72 -27.53 57.27 -82.35
CA ALA A 72 -26.97 57.51 -81.02
C ALA A 72 -27.80 56.79 -79.95
N GLY A 73 -29.14 56.86 -80.02
CA GLY A 73 -30.04 56.13 -79.12
C GLY A 73 -29.89 54.60 -79.16
N PHE A 74 -29.47 54.03 -80.29
CA PHE A 74 -29.21 52.60 -80.43
C PHE A 74 -27.93 52.16 -79.71
N ILE A 75 -26.94 53.05 -79.59
CA ILE A 75 -25.64 52.78 -78.93
C ILE A 75 -25.69 53.17 -77.45
N THR A 76 -26.32 54.31 -77.11
CA THR A 76 -26.34 54.84 -75.74
C THR A 76 -27.28 54.06 -74.83
N LYS A 77 -28.42 53.56 -75.31
CA LYS A 77 -29.36 52.79 -74.46
C LYS A 77 -28.74 51.53 -73.86
N PRO A 78 -28.07 50.64 -74.63
CA PRO A 78 -27.37 49.49 -74.04
C PRO A 78 -26.25 49.88 -73.07
N LEU A 79 -25.51 50.95 -73.35
CA LEU A 79 -24.47 51.47 -72.45
C LEU A 79 -25.05 52.02 -71.14
N GLN A 80 -26.16 52.75 -71.20
CA GLN A 80 -26.87 53.23 -70.00
C GLN A 80 -27.44 52.09 -69.16
N ASN A 81 -27.90 51.00 -69.80
CA ASN A 81 -28.34 49.81 -69.05
C ASN A 81 -27.18 49.12 -68.35
N LEU A 82 -26.02 49.03 -69.01
CA LEU A 82 -24.80 48.50 -68.39
C LEU A 82 -24.28 49.40 -67.27
N GLU A 83 -24.33 50.72 -67.46
CA GLU A 83 -23.99 51.71 -66.43
C GLU A 83 -24.89 51.56 -65.20
N LYS A 84 -26.20 51.46 -65.39
CA LYS A 84 -27.16 51.22 -64.30
C LYS A 84 -26.85 49.92 -63.56
N ALA A 85 -26.61 48.83 -64.28
CA ALA A 85 -26.27 47.56 -63.67
C ALA A 85 -24.91 47.60 -62.94
N ALA A 86 -23.93 48.35 -63.45
CA ALA A 86 -22.66 48.57 -62.76
C ALA A 86 -22.85 49.38 -61.46
N ILE A 87 -23.72 50.38 -61.47
CA ILE A 87 -24.10 51.13 -60.26
C ILE A 87 -24.80 50.20 -59.27
N GLU A 88 -25.78 49.40 -59.71
CA GLU A 88 -26.47 48.43 -58.85
C GLU A 88 -25.50 47.41 -58.24
N ALA A 89 -24.58 46.86 -59.04
CA ALA A 89 -23.52 45.97 -58.57
C ALA A 89 -22.58 46.65 -57.56
N SER A 90 -22.24 47.92 -57.75
CA SER A 90 -21.42 48.70 -56.80
C SER A 90 -22.12 48.98 -55.47
N LEU A 91 -23.46 49.01 -55.48
CA LEU A 91 -24.29 49.11 -54.29
C LEU A 91 -24.49 47.74 -53.61
N GLY A 92 -24.00 46.67 -54.24
CA GLY A 92 -24.07 45.30 -53.75
C GLY A 92 -25.21 44.49 -54.34
N ASN A 93 -26.06 45.04 -55.21
CA ASN A 93 -27.07 44.24 -55.89
C ASN A 93 -26.44 43.53 -57.09
N ILE A 94 -26.12 42.25 -56.93
CA ILE A 94 -25.50 41.44 -57.98
C ILE A 94 -26.45 40.36 -58.48
N HIS A 95 -27.73 40.33 -58.07
CA HIS A 95 -28.68 39.26 -58.42
C HIS A 95 -28.94 39.14 -59.92
N ASP A 96 -29.17 40.27 -60.58
CA ASP A 96 -29.65 40.29 -61.95
C ASP A 96 -28.52 40.38 -62.98
N ASP A 97 -28.66 39.64 -64.08
CA ASP A 97 -27.78 39.75 -65.24
C ASP A 97 -28.20 40.91 -66.14
N VAL A 98 -27.22 41.54 -66.78
CA VAL A 98 -27.49 42.58 -67.78
C VAL A 98 -28.03 41.95 -69.05
N LYS A 99 -29.16 42.47 -69.54
CA LYS A 99 -29.74 42.08 -70.83
C LYS A 99 -28.76 42.39 -71.95
N LEU A 100 -28.29 41.34 -72.62
CA LEU A 100 -27.37 41.48 -73.73
C LEU A 100 -28.09 42.03 -74.96
N PRO A 101 -27.56 43.07 -75.61
CA PRO A 101 -28.11 43.53 -76.89
C PRO A 101 -28.00 42.43 -77.95
N GLU A 102 -28.97 42.41 -78.88
CA GLU A 102 -29.00 41.44 -79.98
C GLU A 102 -27.87 41.66 -80.99
N SER A 103 -27.20 42.81 -80.95
CA SER A 103 -26.06 43.15 -81.80
C SER A 103 -24.83 42.28 -81.52
N ASP A 104 -24.20 41.76 -82.57
CA ASP A 104 -22.90 41.08 -82.45
C ASP A 104 -21.74 42.09 -82.55
N ASP A 105 -21.56 42.88 -81.49
CA ASP A 105 -20.54 43.93 -81.40
C ASP A 105 -19.90 44.03 -79.99
N GLU A 106 -18.99 45.00 -79.84
CA GLU A 106 -18.21 45.24 -78.62
C GLU A 106 -19.11 45.49 -77.40
N ILE A 107 -20.31 46.05 -77.57
CA ILE A 107 -21.25 46.32 -76.49
C ILE A 107 -21.81 45.01 -75.92
N ARG A 108 -22.17 44.05 -76.78
CA ARG A 108 -22.59 42.72 -76.35
C ARG A 108 -21.46 41.97 -75.63
N SER A 109 -20.23 42.08 -76.13
CA SER A 109 -19.10 41.45 -75.46
C SER A 109 -18.78 42.07 -74.11
N LEU A 110 -18.91 43.39 -73.98
CA LEU A 110 -18.75 44.07 -72.70
C LEU A 110 -19.84 43.63 -71.71
N GLY A 111 -21.11 43.55 -72.15
CA GLY A 111 -22.20 43.01 -71.33
C GLY A 111 -21.96 41.56 -70.91
N SER A 112 -21.44 40.71 -71.80
CA SER A 112 -21.10 39.32 -71.47
C SER A 112 -19.93 39.23 -70.48
N ALA A 113 -18.89 40.05 -70.63
CA ALA A 113 -17.79 40.11 -69.69
C ALA A 113 -18.24 40.61 -68.31
N PHE A 114 -19.16 41.58 -68.28
CA PHE A 114 -19.78 42.09 -67.06
C PHE A 114 -20.63 41.01 -66.36
N ASN A 115 -21.46 40.25 -67.09
CA ASN A 115 -22.21 39.13 -66.50
C ASN A 115 -21.28 38.02 -65.96
N ASN A 116 -20.17 37.72 -66.64
CA ASN A 116 -19.17 36.79 -66.10
C ASN A 116 -18.52 37.32 -64.81
N MET A 117 -18.26 38.62 -64.72
CA MET A 117 -17.80 39.25 -63.48
C MET A 117 -18.86 39.12 -62.37
N LEU A 118 -20.14 39.37 -62.66
CA LEU A 118 -21.24 39.17 -61.70
C LEU A 118 -21.33 37.72 -61.24
N ALA A 119 -21.23 36.75 -62.16
CA ALA A 119 -21.23 35.33 -61.82
C ALA A 119 -20.08 34.96 -60.87
N ASN A 120 -18.85 35.41 -61.16
CA ASN A 120 -17.69 35.17 -60.29
C ASN A 120 -17.85 35.86 -58.92
N LEU A 121 -18.47 37.06 -58.86
CA LEU A 121 -18.76 37.74 -57.60
C LEU A 121 -19.82 36.98 -56.79
N ARG A 122 -20.88 36.46 -57.43
CA ARG A 122 -21.89 35.63 -56.77
C ARG A 122 -21.27 34.37 -56.19
N GLU A 123 -20.45 33.66 -56.97
CA GLU A 123 -19.73 32.46 -56.52
C GLU A 123 -18.79 32.78 -55.35
N MET A 124 -18.06 33.91 -55.41
CA MET A 124 -17.20 34.35 -54.30
C MET A 124 -18.01 34.63 -53.02
N VAL A 125 -19.14 35.34 -53.13
CA VAL A 125 -20.01 35.64 -51.97
C VAL A 125 -20.59 34.34 -51.38
N GLN A 126 -21.04 33.40 -52.22
CA GLN A 126 -21.51 32.09 -51.77
C GLN A 126 -20.41 31.28 -51.07
N ASN A 127 -19.21 31.21 -51.65
CA ASN A 127 -18.07 30.52 -51.05
C ASN A 127 -17.66 31.15 -49.71
N ILE A 128 -17.70 32.47 -49.58
CA ILE A 128 -17.42 33.14 -48.30
C ILE A 128 -18.52 32.82 -47.27
N ASP A 129 -19.79 32.79 -47.68
CA ASP A 129 -20.90 32.43 -46.81
C ASP A 129 -20.79 31.00 -46.26
N GLU A 130 -20.51 30.03 -47.14
CA GLU A 130 -20.29 28.64 -46.73
C GLU A 130 -19.10 28.50 -45.78
N ASN A 131 -17.98 29.18 -46.08
CA ASN A 131 -16.79 29.15 -45.23
C ASN A 131 -17.04 29.82 -43.87
N PHE A 132 -17.83 30.90 -43.83
CA PHE A 132 -18.27 31.51 -42.57
C PHE A 132 -19.04 30.51 -41.71
N ASN A 133 -20.06 29.85 -42.28
CA ASN A 133 -20.87 28.88 -41.56
C ASN A 133 -20.03 27.69 -41.06
N LYS A 134 -19.09 27.18 -41.87
CA LYS A 134 -18.13 26.15 -41.46
C LYS A 134 -17.21 26.61 -40.33
N THR A 135 -16.69 27.84 -40.42
CA THR A 135 -15.82 28.43 -39.40
C THR A 135 -16.59 28.59 -38.08
N ASN A 136 -17.81 29.12 -38.13
CA ASN A 136 -18.66 29.29 -36.96
C ASN A 136 -18.96 27.97 -36.24
N ASN A 137 -19.32 26.93 -37.00
CA ASN A 137 -19.53 25.58 -36.43
C ASN A 137 -18.24 25.02 -35.81
N THR A 138 -17.09 25.28 -36.44
CA THR A 138 -15.78 24.83 -35.92
C THR A 138 -15.43 25.54 -34.60
N VAL A 139 -15.69 26.84 -34.51
CA VAL A 139 -15.51 27.62 -33.27
C VAL A 139 -16.35 27.05 -32.14
N VAL A 140 -17.63 26.75 -32.37
CA VAL A 140 -18.52 26.15 -31.36
C VAL A 140 -17.97 24.81 -30.87
N ASN A 141 -17.47 23.98 -31.80
CA ASN A 141 -16.85 22.69 -31.44
C ASN A 141 -15.56 22.88 -30.64
N ILE A 142 -14.71 23.85 -31.00
CA ILE A 142 -13.49 24.19 -30.25
C ILE A 142 -13.85 24.66 -28.84
N SER A 143 -14.80 25.59 -28.69
CA SER A 143 -15.24 26.07 -27.37
C SER A 143 -15.76 24.93 -26.50
N SER A 144 -16.59 24.03 -27.05
CA SER A 144 -17.08 22.86 -26.31
C SER A 144 -15.96 21.89 -25.91
N ALA A 145 -15.01 21.62 -26.82
CA ALA A 145 -13.86 20.78 -26.53
C ALA A 145 -12.94 21.41 -25.48
N SER A 146 -12.72 22.73 -25.55
CA SER A 146 -11.92 23.47 -24.58
C SER A 146 -12.52 23.47 -23.19
N SER A 147 -13.82 23.72 -23.09
CA SER A 147 -14.55 23.65 -21.82
C SER A 147 -14.45 22.26 -21.19
N LYS A 148 -14.67 21.19 -21.98
CA LYS A 148 -14.53 19.81 -21.49
C LYS A 148 -13.11 19.48 -21.02
N ALA A 149 -12.10 19.90 -21.78
CA ALA A 149 -10.71 19.68 -21.41
C ALA A 149 -10.33 20.44 -20.12
N SER A 150 -10.86 21.65 -19.93
CA SER A 150 -10.69 22.42 -18.69
C SER A 150 -11.30 21.70 -17.48
N THR A 151 -12.55 21.24 -17.58
CA THR A 151 -13.19 20.44 -16.51
C THR A 151 -12.45 19.14 -16.24
N GLN A 152 -11.91 18.49 -17.27
CA GLN A 152 -11.09 17.29 -17.09
C GLN A 152 -9.78 17.60 -16.37
N ALA A 153 -9.13 18.73 -16.66
CA ALA A 153 -7.96 19.19 -15.95
C ALA A 153 -8.28 19.46 -14.46
N GLU A 154 -9.41 20.10 -14.16
CA GLU A 154 -9.88 20.26 -12.77
C GLU A 154 -10.07 18.91 -12.06
N GLY A 155 -10.66 17.92 -12.74
CA GLY A 155 -10.80 16.57 -12.21
C GLY A 155 -9.44 15.90 -11.91
N ILE A 156 -8.48 16.02 -12.82
CA ILE A 156 -7.11 15.51 -12.62
C ILE A 156 -6.45 16.22 -11.43
N ALA A 157 -6.66 17.53 -11.26
CA ALA A 157 -6.11 18.30 -10.15
C ALA A 157 -6.66 17.85 -8.79
N VAL A 158 -7.93 17.43 -8.72
CA VAL A 158 -8.49 16.83 -7.50
C VAL A 158 -7.84 15.48 -7.21
N THR A 159 -7.80 14.58 -8.19
CA THR A 159 -7.21 13.25 -8.02
C THR A 159 -5.73 13.32 -7.66
N ILE A 160 -4.96 14.25 -8.24
CA ILE A 160 -3.53 14.37 -7.92
C ILE A 160 -3.30 14.91 -6.51
N SER A 161 -4.20 15.76 -6.00
CA SER A 161 -4.19 16.22 -4.61
C SER A 161 -4.44 15.05 -3.64
N GLU A 162 -5.39 14.17 -3.96
CA GLU A 162 -5.65 12.95 -3.19
C GLU A 162 -4.45 11.99 -3.22
N ILE A 163 -3.78 11.84 -4.37
CA ILE A 163 -2.55 11.04 -4.50
C ILE A 163 -1.44 11.62 -3.63
N SER A 164 -1.23 12.95 -3.67
CA SER A 164 -0.22 13.62 -2.84
C SER A 164 -0.49 13.41 -1.34
N ALA A 165 -1.74 13.57 -0.90
CA ALA A 165 -2.13 13.33 0.49
C ALA A 165 -1.94 11.86 0.89
N GLY A 166 -2.24 10.91 -0.01
CA GLY A 166 -1.99 9.49 0.20
C GLY A 166 -0.50 9.15 0.32
N ALA A 167 0.36 9.80 -0.47
CA ALA A 167 1.80 9.66 -0.38
C ALA A 167 2.36 10.20 0.96
N GLU A 168 1.90 11.38 1.39
CA GLU A 168 2.27 11.94 2.71
C GLU A 168 1.82 11.03 3.87
N SER A 169 0.59 10.51 3.82
CA SER A 169 0.09 9.57 4.81
C SER A 169 0.89 8.26 4.82
N SER A 170 1.35 7.81 3.64
CA SER A 170 2.21 6.64 3.53
C SER A 170 3.56 6.90 4.21
N ALA A 171 4.20 8.03 3.91
CA ALA A 171 5.46 8.44 4.54
C ALA A 171 5.35 8.50 6.08
N ALA A 172 4.27 9.08 6.60
CA ALA A 172 4.02 9.12 8.04
C ALA A 172 3.83 7.71 8.66
N SER A 173 3.10 6.83 7.96
CA SER A 173 2.89 5.44 8.42
C SER A 173 4.20 4.64 8.43
N ILE A 174 5.08 4.91 7.47
CA ILE A 174 6.38 4.27 7.35
C ILE A 174 7.34 4.75 8.45
N GLN A 175 7.29 6.03 8.80
CA GLN A 175 8.02 6.56 9.95
C GLN A 175 7.60 5.86 11.25
N SER A 176 6.29 5.68 11.48
CA SER A 176 5.79 4.93 12.64
C SER A 176 6.19 3.45 12.61
N THR A 177 6.27 2.85 11.42
CA THR A 177 6.78 1.49 11.23
C THR A 177 8.26 1.39 11.60
N ALA A 178 9.07 2.39 11.22
CA ALA A 178 10.49 2.43 11.57
C ALA A 178 10.72 2.55 13.08
N GLU A 179 9.91 3.35 13.78
CA GLU A 179 9.91 3.44 15.25
C GLU A 179 9.53 2.09 15.89
N SER A 180 8.50 1.44 15.36
CA SER A 180 8.08 0.10 15.83
C SER A 180 9.17 -0.94 15.61
N VAL A 181 9.91 -0.86 14.50
CA VAL A 181 11.06 -1.72 14.22
C VAL A 181 12.15 -1.53 15.28
N ASP A 182 12.50 -0.29 15.65
CA ASP A 182 13.50 -0.02 16.69
C ASP A 182 13.06 -0.60 18.05
N ASP A 183 11.78 -0.45 18.40
CA ASP A 183 11.21 -1.03 19.61
C ASP A 183 11.31 -2.56 19.63
N VAL A 184 11.03 -3.23 18.50
CA VAL A 184 11.14 -4.69 18.39
C VAL A 184 12.61 -5.13 18.48
N ILE A 185 13.56 -4.40 17.89
CA ILE A 185 15.01 -4.68 18.03
C ILE A 185 15.40 -4.66 19.51
N ARG A 186 14.99 -3.62 20.24
CA ARG A 186 15.28 -3.49 21.68
C ARG A 186 14.68 -4.65 22.49
N ILE A 187 13.44 -5.05 22.18
CA ILE A 187 12.79 -6.19 22.83
C ILE A 187 13.54 -7.49 22.53
N ALA A 188 13.91 -7.73 21.27
CA ALA A 188 14.66 -8.92 20.87
C ALA A 188 16.00 -9.04 21.60
N GLN A 189 16.74 -7.93 21.73
CA GLN A 189 17.98 -7.88 22.50
C GLN A 189 17.76 -8.21 23.99
N GLU A 190 16.70 -7.68 24.60
CA GLU A 190 16.35 -8.00 25.99
C GLU A 190 15.98 -9.49 26.16
N VAL A 191 15.24 -10.07 25.21
CA VAL A 191 14.91 -11.52 25.24
C VAL A 191 16.19 -12.35 25.09
N GLN A 192 17.13 -11.95 24.23
CA GLN A 192 18.40 -12.67 24.07
C GLN A 192 19.25 -12.60 25.34
N HIS A 193 19.33 -11.43 25.98
CA HIS A 193 20.01 -11.26 27.27
C HIS A 193 19.38 -12.13 28.37
N ARG A 194 18.04 -12.13 28.47
CA ARG A 194 17.32 -12.98 29.42
C ARG A 194 17.51 -14.46 29.16
N SER A 195 17.50 -14.88 27.89
CA SER A 195 17.76 -16.27 27.50
C SER A 195 19.16 -16.70 27.94
N LYS A 196 20.17 -15.85 27.74
CA LYS A 196 21.54 -16.14 28.20
C LYS A 196 21.65 -16.26 29.72
N SER A 197 20.94 -15.39 30.44
CA SER A 197 20.84 -15.47 31.90
C SER A 197 20.17 -16.77 32.35
N SER A 198 19.04 -17.16 31.74
CA SER A 198 18.34 -18.41 32.02
C SER A 198 19.18 -19.65 31.73
N GLU A 199 19.99 -19.65 30.66
CA GLU A 199 20.94 -20.74 30.37
C GLU A 199 21.98 -20.88 31.47
N THR A 200 22.52 -19.75 31.96
CA THR A 200 23.50 -19.73 33.05
C THR A 200 22.89 -20.29 34.35
N ILE A 201 21.69 -19.81 34.72
CA ILE A 201 20.97 -20.29 35.90
C ILE A 201 20.65 -21.78 35.78
N SER A 202 20.25 -22.27 34.60
CA SER A 202 19.98 -23.69 34.37
C SER A 202 21.24 -24.54 34.60
N THR A 203 22.40 -24.06 34.12
CA THR A 203 23.69 -24.72 34.31
C THR A 203 24.09 -24.77 35.80
N GLU A 204 23.87 -23.68 36.54
CA GLU A 204 24.10 -23.64 37.99
C GLU A 204 23.18 -24.60 38.74
N MET A 205 21.88 -24.63 38.41
CA MET A 205 20.94 -25.57 39.04
C MET A 205 21.31 -27.04 38.80
N LEU A 206 21.78 -27.39 37.60
CA LEU A 206 22.26 -28.75 37.32
C LEU A 206 23.45 -29.12 38.21
N LYS A 207 24.37 -28.19 38.43
CA LYS A 207 25.52 -28.39 39.33
C LYS A 207 25.07 -28.57 40.79
N ASP A 208 24.12 -27.76 41.25
CA ASP A 208 23.60 -27.83 42.61
C ASP A 208 22.83 -29.15 42.86
N LEU A 209 22.09 -29.64 41.85
CA LEU A 209 21.44 -30.95 41.93
C LEU A 209 22.45 -32.10 41.95
N GLN A 210 23.53 -32.02 41.18
CA GLN A 210 24.60 -33.03 41.24
C GLN A 210 25.25 -33.08 42.63
N GLU A 211 25.54 -31.93 43.24
CA GLU A 211 26.09 -31.89 44.60
C GLU A 211 25.05 -32.39 45.62
N SER A 212 23.78 -32.01 45.48
CA SER A 212 22.69 -32.49 46.34
C SER A 212 22.55 -34.01 46.28
N LYS A 213 22.61 -34.60 45.07
CA LYS A 213 22.59 -36.06 44.87
C LYS A 213 23.75 -36.75 45.58
N LYS A 214 24.95 -36.16 45.52
CA LYS A 214 26.14 -36.69 46.19
C LYS A 214 25.99 -36.66 47.71
N VAL A 215 25.48 -35.56 48.27
CA VAL A 215 25.23 -35.42 49.71
C VAL A 215 24.17 -36.42 50.19
N ILE A 216 23.06 -36.57 49.46
CA ILE A 216 22.00 -37.53 49.81
C ILE A 216 22.49 -38.97 49.69
N ASN A 217 23.25 -39.32 48.65
CA ASN A 217 23.86 -40.65 48.55
C ASN A 217 24.78 -40.95 49.74
N SER A 218 25.65 -40.01 50.12
CA SER A 218 26.51 -40.18 51.28
C SER A 218 25.71 -40.32 52.59
N LEU A 219 24.60 -39.61 52.73
CA LEU A 219 23.69 -39.74 53.87
C LEU A 219 23.04 -41.14 53.90
N VAL A 220 22.54 -41.63 52.76
CA VAL A 220 21.94 -42.97 52.64
C VAL A 220 22.96 -44.05 53.00
N GLU A 221 24.19 -43.97 52.48
CA GLU A 221 25.28 -44.88 52.82
C GLU A 221 25.61 -44.84 54.32
N GLY A 222 25.69 -43.66 54.91
CA GLY A 222 25.96 -43.48 56.33
C GLY A 222 24.87 -44.07 57.23
N ILE A 223 23.59 -43.87 56.89
CA ILE A 223 22.47 -44.45 57.64
C ILE A 223 22.41 -45.96 57.47
N ALA A 224 22.68 -46.49 56.27
CA ALA A 224 22.76 -47.93 56.04
C ALA A 224 23.88 -48.57 56.88
N ALA A 225 25.05 -47.92 56.99
CA ALA A 225 26.13 -48.36 57.86
C ALA A 225 25.74 -48.32 59.35
N LEU A 226 24.98 -47.30 59.78
CA LEU A 226 24.42 -47.23 61.14
C LEU A 226 23.42 -48.36 61.43
N ALA A 227 22.54 -48.68 60.48
CA ALA A 227 21.61 -49.81 60.60
C ALA A 227 22.38 -51.11 60.79
N LYS A 228 23.42 -51.34 59.97
CA LYS A 228 24.29 -52.51 60.07
C LYS A 228 25.02 -52.60 61.42
N GLY A 229 25.59 -51.50 61.90
CA GLY A 229 26.25 -51.46 63.21
C GLY A 229 25.29 -51.72 64.39
N ASN A 230 24.03 -51.29 64.27
CA ASN A 230 22.99 -51.58 65.25
C ASN A 230 22.55 -53.05 65.21
N GLU A 231 22.47 -53.69 64.04
CA GLU A 231 22.23 -55.13 63.95
C GLU A 231 23.33 -55.94 64.65
N ASP A 232 24.59 -55.57 64.42
CA ASP A 232 25.73 -56.24 65.06
C ASP A 232 25.70 -56.03 66.59
N SER A 233 25.28 -54.84 67.04
CA SER A 233 25.05 -54.55 68.46
C SER A 233 23.90 -55.39 69.04
N LEU A 234 22.82 -55.60 68.28
CA LEU A 234 21.70 -56.43 68.67
C LEU A 234 22.13 -57.89 68.88
N GLU A 235 23.04 -58.39 68.04
CA GLU A 235 23.63 -59.73 68.21
C GLU A 235 24.45 -59.82 69.50
N ALA A 236 25.28 -58.81 69.80
CA ALA A 236 26.07 -58.76 71.03
C ALA A 236 25.19 -58.73 72.28
N VAL A 237 24.10 -57.94 72.25
CA VAL A 237 23.14 -57.83 73.37
C VAL A 237 22.37 -59.15 73.57
N ARG A 238 21.98 -59.84 72.49
CA ARG A 238 21.37 -61.18 72.58
C ARG A 238 22.30 -62.21 73.25
N ARG A 239 23.59 -62.18 72.93
CA ARG A 239 24.58 -63.02 73.63
C ARG A 239 24.66 -62.69 75.13
N LEU A 240 24.48 -61.42 75.49
CA LEU A 240 24.45 -60.98 76.90
C LEU A 240 23.18 -61.46 77.62
N GLU A 241 22.03 -61.44 76.94
CA GLU A 241 20.77 -62.03 77.42
C GLU A 241 20.93 -63.53 77.72
N ASP A 242 21.52 -64.27 76.77
CA ASP A 242 21.78 -65.70 76.94
C ASP A 242 22.74 -66.00 78.09
N ASN A 243 23.77 -65.17 78.25
CA ASN A 243 24.69 -65.28 79.38
C ASN A 243 24.00 -64.97 80.71
N ALA A 244 23.12 -63.96 80.77
CA ALA A 244 22.36 -63.64 81.97
C ALA A 244 21.42 -64.80 82.37
N LYS A 245 20.78 -65.47 81.41
CA LYS A 245 19.98 -66.69 81.65
C LYS A 245 20.83 -67.84 82.20
N LYS A 246 22.04 -68.04 81.67
CA LYS A 246 22.97 -69.05 82.20
C LYS A 246 23.39 -68.74 83.64
N VAL A 247 23.67 -67.46 83.95
CA VAL A 247 24.00 -67.04 85.32
C VAL A 247 22.82 -67.27 86.27
N GLU A 248 21.59 -66.96 85.85
CA GLU A 248 20.37 -67.24 86.63
C GLU A 248 20.27 -68.73 87.00
N GLN A 249 20.50 -69.63 86.05
CA GLN A 249 20.49 -71.08 86.28
C GLN A 249 21.56 -71.51 87.30
N ILE A 250 22.76 -70.94 87.22
CA ILE A 250 23.84 -71.21 88.17
C ILE A 250 23.46 -70.72 89.58
N ILE A 251 22.92 -69.51 89.68
CA ILE A 251 22.53 -68.91 90.96
C ILE A 251 21.36 -69.69 91.60
N GLN A 252 20.41 -70.18 90.81
CA GLN A 252 19.36 -71.07 91.30
C GLN A 252 19.95 -72.37 91.89
N LEU A 253 20.88 -73.01 91.17
CA LEU A 253 21.59 -74.20 91.67
C LEU A 253 22.35 -73.93 92.97
N VAL A 254 23.05 -72.79 93.07
CA VAL A 254 23.76 -72.39 94.30
C VAL A 254 22.77 -72.14 95.44
N GLY A 255 21.60 -71.55 95.16
CA GLY A 255 20.50 -71.41 96.12
C GLY A 255 19.99 -72.76 96.63
N ASP A 256 19.79 -73.71 95.73
CA ASP A 256 19.37 -75.07 96.08
C ASP A 256 20.43 -75.77 96.95
N ILE A 257 21.73 -75.61 96.64
CA ILE A 257 22.85 -76.11 97.45
C ILE A 257 22.87 -75.44 98.83
N ALA A 258 22.68 -74.12 98.91
CA ALA A 258 22.64 -73.39 100.18
C ALA A 258 21.46 -73.85 101.05
N ALA A 259 20.27 -74.03 100.46
CA ALA A 259 19.10 -74.56 101.15
C ALA A 259 19.33 -76.00 101.66
N GLN A 260 19.92 -76.86 100.82
CA GLN A 260 20.28 -78.22 101.20
C GLN A 260 21.34 -78.24 102.31
N THR A 261 22.34 -77.36 102.25
CA THR A 261 23.39 -77.22 103.27
C THR A 261 22.80 -76.71 104.59
N ASN A 262 21.86 -75.76 104.54
CA ASN A 262 21.13 -75.27 105.72
C ASN A 262 20.32 -76.39 106.39
N LEU A 263 19.64 -77.24 105.61
CA LEU A 263 18.91 -78.41 106.12
C LEU A 263 19.85 -79.48 106.71
N LEU A 264 20.99 -79.75 106.06
CA LEU A 264 22.02 -80.67 106.57
C LEU A 264 22.62 -80.16 107.88
N ALA A 265 22.95 -78.87 107.95
CA ALA A 265 23.48 -78.21 109.13
C ALA A 265 22.47 -78.17 110.28
N LEU A 266 21.18 -77.93 109.98
CA LEU A 266 20.10 -78.02 110.98
C LEU A 266 19.97 -79.44 111.55
N ASN A 267 19.98 -80.47 110.69
CA ASN A 267 19.95 -81.87 111.13
C ASN A 267 21.19 -82.21 111.99
N ALA A 268 22.37 -81.71 111.62
CA ALA A 268 23.60 -81.88 112.39
C ALA A 268 23.55 -81.16 113.75
N SER A 269 23.01 -79.94 113.82
CA SER A 269 22.80 -79.19 115.06
C SER A 269 21.82 -79.90 115.99
N ILE A 270 20.73 -80.48 115.45
CA ILE A 270 19.75 -81.28 116.21
C ILE A 270 20.42 -82.52 116.81
N GLU A 271 21.19 -83.28 116.02
CA GLU A 271 21.83 -84.51 116.49
C GLU A 271 22.98 -84.22 117.47
N ALA A 272 23.70 -83.10 117.29
CA ALA A 272 24.71 -82.62 118.22
C ALA A 272 24.10 -82.18 119.57
N ALA A 273 22.92 -81.54 119.56
CA ALA A 273 22.18 -81.24 120.78
C ALA A 273 21.68 -82.52 121.50
N ARG A 274 21.36 -83.56 120.74
CA ARG A 274 20.94 -84.88 121.24
C ARG A 274 22.07 -85.65 121.94
N ALA A 275 23.32 -85.43 121.54
CA ALA A 275 24.51 -86.05 122.13
C ALA A 275 25.00 -85.39 123.44
N GLY A 276 24.33 -84.34 123.94
CA GLY A 276 24.62 -83.72 125.24
C GLY A 276 26.02 -83.08 125.35
N GLU A 277 26.71 -83.26 126.47
CA GLU A 277 28.04 -82.66 126.74
C GLU A 277 29.11 -83.03 125.69
N HIS A 278 29.04 -84.23 125.09
CA HIS A 278 29.99 -84.70 124.08
C HIS A 278 29.77 -84.08 122.68
N GLY A 279 28.58 -83.51 122.42
CA GLY A 279 28.21 -82.92 121.13
C GLY A 279 28.44 -81.39 121.04
N LYS A 280 28.80 -80.73 122.13
CA LYS A 280 28.91 -79.25 122.20
C LYS A 280 29.81 -78.64 121.13
N GLY A 281 30.98 -79.23 120.86
CA GLY A 281 31.90 -78.73 119.83
C GLY A 281 31.34 -78.87 118.40
N PHE A 282 30.64 -79.98 118.13
CA PHE A 282 29.97 -80.22 116.84
C PHE A 282 28.74 -79.32 116.65
N ALA A 283 27.99 -79.04 117.71
CA ALA A 283 26.84 -78.15 117.67
C ALA A 283 27.23 -76.71 117.27
N VAL A 284 28.38 -76.22 117.76
CA VAL A 284 28.91 -74.89 117.39
C VAL A 284 29.27 -74.85 115.90
N VAL A 285 29.94 -75.88 115.39
CA VAL A 285 30.30 -75.95 113.95
C VAL A 285 29.06 -76.07 113.08
N ALA A 286 28.09 -76.91 113.45
CA ALA A 286 26.85 -77.07 112.70
C ALA A 286 26.01 -75.78 112.68
N GLU A 287 25.97 -75.02 113.79
CA GLU A 287 25.30 -73.72 113.82
C GLU A 287 26.03 -72.66 112.98
N GLU A 288 27.36 -72.67 112.93
CA GLU A 288 28.14 -71.78 112.07
C GLU A 288 27.94 -72.10 110.58
N VAL A 289 27.89 -73.40 110.22
CA VAL A 289 27.57 -73.84 108.84
C VAL A 289 26.14 -73.47 108.47
N ARG A 290 25.17 -73.60 109.39
CA ARG A 290 23.79 -73.18 109.19
C ARG A 290 23.69 -71.69 108.91
N LYS A 291 24.42 -70.87 109.69
CA LYS A 291 24.50 -69.43 109.51
C LYS A 291 25.14 -69.04 108.18
N LEU A 292 26.25 -69.68 107.78
CA LEU A 292 26.90 -69.48 106.48
C LEU A 292 25.98 -69.86 105.31
N ALA A 293 25.18 -70.93 105.46
CA ALA A 293 24.20 -71.35 104.47
C ALA A 293 23.03 -70.36 104.34
N ASP A 294 22.53 -69.80 105.45
CA ASP A 294 21.51 -68.74 105.45
C ASP A 294 22.03 -67.42 104.84
N GLU A 295 23.26 -67.03 105.17
CA GLU A 295 23.95 -65.88 104.55
C GLU A 295 24.17 -66.10 103.05
N SER A 296 24.55 -67.32 102.65
CA SER A 296 24.68 -67.70 101.23
C SER A 296 23.33 -67.66 100.51
N GLY A 297 22.24 -68.12 101.15
CA GLY A 297 20.89 -68.03 100.61
C GLY A 297 20.43 -66.58 100.39
N LYS A 298 20.69 -65.69 101.37
CA LYS A 298 20.41 -64.24 101.23
C LYS A 298 21.25 -63.61 100.11
N ALA A 299 22.52 -63.96 99.99
CA ALA A 299 23.38 -63.48 98.92
C ALA A 299 22.89 -63.96 97.54
N VAL A 300 22.49 -65.22 97.41
CA VAL A 300 21.87 -65.79 96.20
C VAL A 300 20.60 -65.03 95.82
N GLN A 301 19.74 -64.70 96.79
CA GLN A 301 18.52 -63.95 96.54
C GLN A 301 18.81 -62.53 96.01
N GLY A 302 19.80 -61.83 96.59
CA GLY A 302 20.25 -60.54 96.10
C GLY A 302 20.86 -60.61 94.69
N ILE A 303 21.63 -61.66 94.38
CA ILE A 303 22.18 -61.86 93.02
C ILE A 303 21.06 -62.19 92.03
N SER A 304 20.06 -63.00 92.41
CA SER A 304 18.92 -63.33 91.56
C SER A 304 18.12 -62.08 91.18
N GLU A 305 17.89 -61.17 92.13
CA GLU A 305 17.24 -59.88 91.86
C GLU A 305 18.08 -59.00 90.91
N LEU A 306 19.40 -58.93 91.11
CA LEU A 306 20.31 -58.23 90.19
C LEU A 306 20.28 -58.82 88.77
N ILE A 307 20.24 -60.15 88.64
CA ILE A 307 20.16 -60.82 87.32
C ILE A 307 18.82 -60.54 86.64
N LYS A 308 17.71 -60.55 87.38
CA LYS A 308 16.40 -60.15 86.83
C LYS A 308 16.39 -58.71 86.35
N ASN A 309 16.99 -57.79 87.10
CA ASN A 309 17.15 -56.39 86.68
C ASN A 309 18.01 -56.29 85.42
N ILE A 310 19.13 -57.02 85.34
CA ILE A 310 19.98 -57.07 84.12
C ILE A 310 19.20 -57.59 82.92
N GLN A 311 18.42 -58.68 83.06
CA GLN A 311 17.61 -59.22 81.97
C GLN A 311 16.55 -58.21 81.48
N SER A 312 15.91 -57.50 82.41
CA SER A 312 14.94 -56.45 82.08
C SER A 312 15.58 -55.30 81.31
N GLU A 313 16.74 -54.81 81.76
CA GLU A 313 17.49 -53.76 81.08
C GLU A 313 17.95 -54.21 79.69
N VAL A 314 18.44 -55.45 79.55
CA VAL A 314 18.81 -56.05 78.26
C VAL A 314 17.64 -56.09 77.29
N SER A 315 16.46 -56.53 77.75
CA SER A 315 15.24 -56.57 76.94
C SER A 315 14.84 -55.16 76.45
N ASN A 316 14.94 -54.16 77.32
CA ASN A 316 14.70 -52.76 76.95
C ASN A 316 15.70 -52.28 75.88
N VAL A 317 16.99 -52.56 76.06
CA VAL A 317 18.04 -52.23 75.08
C VAL A 317 17.77 -52.90 73.72
N VAL A 318 17.38 -54.18 73.69
CA VAL A 318 16.99 -54.88 72.45
C VAL A 318 15.83 -54.19 71.76
N GLY A 319 14.78 -53.81 72.50
CA GLY A 319 13.65 -53.07 71.96
C GLY A 319 14.06 -51.75 71.32
N ARG A 320 14.89 -50.96 72.01
CA ARG A 320 15.38 -49.66 71.50
C ARG A 320 16.25 -49.81 70.26
N ILE A 321 17.17 -50.78 70.24
CA ILE A 321 18.01 -51.03 69.06
C ILE A 321 17.16 -51.49 67.87
N THR A 322 16.17 -52.36 68.10
CA THR A 322 15.26 -52.84 67.04
C THR A 322 14.51 -51.67 66.38
N THR A 323 13.92 -50.78 67.18
CA THR A 323 13.27 -49.57 66.67
C THR A 323 14.26 -48.66 65.95
N GLN A 324 15.51 -48.57 66.40
CA GLN A 324 16.53 -47.76 65.74
C GLN A 324 16.95 -48.31 64.37
N VAL A 325 17.02 -49.63 64.21
CA VAL A 325 17.24 -50.30 62.91
C VAL A 325 16.06 -50.04 61.97
N GLU A 326 14.82 -50.19 62.45
CA GLU A 326 13.62 -49.92 61.66
C GLU A 326 13.57 -48.47 61.18
N ASN A 327 13.85 -47.51 62.07
CA ASN A 327 13.93 -46.09 61.72
C ASN A 327 15.03 -45.81 60.70
N ALA A 328 16.21 -46.40 60.86
CA ALA A 328 17.32 -46.23 59.92
C ALA A 328 16.96 -46.76 58.51
N ASN A 329 16.32 -47.92 58.42
CA ASN A 329 15.85 -48.46 57.14
C ASN A 329 14.78 -47.58 56.47
N ASN A 330 13.86 -47.02 57.26
CA ASN A 330 12.87 -46.07 56.75
C ASN A 330 13.53 -44.79 56.21
N GLU A 331 14.55 -44.25 56.88
CA GLU A 331 15.29 -43.08 56.39
C GLU A 331 16.11 -43.39 55.13
N VAL A 332 16.69 -44.59 55.00
CA VAL A 332 17.32 -45.06 53.75
C VAL A 332 16.31 -45.07 52.59
N GLN A 333 15.08 -45.56 52.82
CA GLN A 333 14.04 -45.54 51.80
C GLN A 333 13.65 -44.12 51.39
N LYS A 334 13.49 -43.20 52.35
CA LYS A 334 13.21 -41.79 52.06
C LYS A 334 14.34 -41.13 51.27
N GLY A 335 15.60 -41.36 51.65
CA GLY A 335 16.75 -40.84 50.91
C GLY A 335 16.81 -41.34 49.47
N ASN A 336 16.50 -42.62 49.23
CA ASN A 336 16.38 -43.16 47.87
C ASN A 336 15.23 -42.50 47.08
N GLN A 337 14.08 -42.24 47.71
CA GLN A 337 12.98 -41.49 47.07
C GLN A 337 13.41 -40.06 46.72
N THR A 338 14.15 -39.37 47.60
CA THR A 338 14.72 -38.05 47.32
C THR A 338 15.64 -38.08 46.10
N ASN A 339 16.47 -39.11 45.95
CA ASN A 339 17.32 -39.28 44.77
C ASN A 339 16.53 -39.41 43.46
N VAL A 340 15.39 -40.11 43.47
CA VAL A 340 14.51 -40.21 42.28
C VAL A 340 13.98 -38.83 41.90
N VAL A 341 13.51 -38.04 42.88
CA VAL A 341 13.02 -36.68 42.64
C VAL A 341 14.11 -35.76 42.10
N ILE A 342 15.35 -35.87 42.60
CA ILE A 342 16.50 -35.10 42.08
C ILE A 342 16.78 -35.46 40.61
N GLU A 343 16.65 -36.74 40.24
CA GLU A 343 16.83 -37.18 38.85
C GLU A 343 15.74 -36.58 37.94
N GLU A 344 14.47 -36.58 38.37
CA GLU A 344 13.36 -35.97 37.64
C GLU A 344 13.55 -34.44 37.48
N MET A 345 14.03 -33.76 38.52
CA MET A 345 14.39 -32.33 38.44
C MET A 345 15.52 -32.08 37.44
N THR A 346 16.51 -32.98 37.39
CA THR A 346 17.63 -32.89 36.44
C THR A 346 17.13 -32.97 34.99
N VAL A 347 16.21 -33.89 34.69
CA VAL A 347 15.57 -33.98 33.36
C VAL A 347 14.82 -32.68 33.04
N THR A 348 14.00 -32.20 33.98
CA THR A 348 13.19 -30.98 33.78
C THR A 348 14.04 -29.74 33.51
N ILE A 349 15.18 -29.60 34.20
CA ILE A 349 16.10 -28.46 33.99
C ILE A 349 16.82 -28.56 32.65
N ASN A 350 17.18 -29.77 32.19
CA ASN A 350 17.74 -29.95 30.85
C ASN A 350 16.74 -29.56 29.76
N ASP A 351 15.47 -29.96 29.90
CA ASP A 351 14.41 -29.57 28.95
C ASP A 351 14.20 -28.05 28.93
N MET A 352 14.30 -27.40 30.09
CA MET A 352 14.27 -25.95 30.20
C MET A 352 15.47 -25.30 29.49
N ALA A 353 16.69 -25.83 29.68
CA ALA A 353 17.88 -25.32 28.99
C ALA A 353 17.75 -25.45 27.46
N GLN A 354 17.22 -26.57 26.97
CA GLN A 354 16.95 -26.76 25.55
C GLN A 354 15.90 -25.77 25.03
N SER A 355 14.84 -25.52 25.79
CA SER A 355 13.80 -24.55 25.44
C SER A 355 14.35 -23.13 25.34
N VAL A 356 15.24 -22.74 26.26
CA VAL A 356 15.95 -21.45 26.23
C VAL A 356 16.83 -21.31 24.99
N GLN A 357 17.49 -22.39 24.58
CA GLN A 357 18.30 -22.39 23.35
C GLN A 357 17.43 -22.24 22.10
N GLN A 358 16.26 -22.89 22.07
CA GLN A 358 15.28 -22.71 20.99
C GLN A 358 14.74 -21.28 20.93
N ILE A 359 14.42 -20.67 22.07
CA ILE A 359 14.01 -19.26 22.14
C ILE A 359 15.10 -18.35 21.56
N SER A 360 16.36 -18.60 21.90
CA SER A 360 17.49 -17.82 21.36
C SER A 360 17.57 -17.92 19.83
N GLY A 361 17.40 -19.12 19.27
CA GLY A 361 17.37 -19.30 17.81
C GLY A 361 16.19 -18.61 17.12
N LEU A 362 15.01 -18.63 17.74
CA LEU A 362 13.84 -17.90 17.23
C LEU A 362 14.04 -16.39 17.24
N VAL A 363 14.74 -15.85 18.24
CA VAL A 363 15.10 -14.42 18.31
C VAL A 363 16.07 -14.03 17.20
N ASP A 364 17.05 -14.88 16.90
CA ASP A 364 17.98 -14.65 15.80
C ASP A 364 17.24 -14.62 14.45
N GLU A 365 16.33 -15.58 14.19
CA GLU A 365 15.48 -15.57 12.98
C GLU A 365 14.56 -14.34 12.93
N GLN A 366 13.99 -13.94 14.07
CA GLN A 366 13.18 -12.73 14.18
C GLN A 366 13.99 -11.48 13.79
N MET A 367 15.26 -11.41 14.15
CA MET A 367 16.13 -10.29 13.79
C MET A 367 16.33 -10.17 12.27
N ASP A 368 16.45 -11.28 11.56
CA ASP A 368 16.54 -11.29 10.09
C ASP A 368 15.27 -10.72 9.44
N TYR A 369 14.08 -11.11 9.94
CA TYR A 369 12.81 -10.54 9.45
C TYR A 369 12.67 -9.05 9.76
N ILE A 370 13.18 -8.60 10.91
CA ILE A 370 13.17 -7.18 11.27
C ILE A 370 14.05 -6.38 10.31
N GLN A 371 15.25 -6.86 9.99
CA GLN A 371 16.13 -6.21 9.01
C GLN A 371 15.48 -6.14 7.62
N LEU A 372 14.84 -7.23 7.20
CA LEU A 372 14.09 -7.26 5.94
C LEU A 372 12.97 -6.22 5.93
N THR A 373 12.18 -6.16 7.00
CA THR A 373 11.08 -5.20 7.17
C THR A 373 11.61 -3.76 7.13
N SER A 374 12.72 -3.48 7.82
CA SER A 374 13.38 -2.17 7.82
C SER A 374 13.76 -1.72 6.40
N ARG A 375 14.39 -2.60 5.61
CA ARG A 375 14.75 -2.32 4.21
C ARG A 375 13.50 -2.06 3.36
N GLN A 376 12.47 -2.90 3.50
CA GLN A 376 11.21 -2.72 2.75
C GLN A 376 10.53 -1.41 3.12
N SER A 377 10.50 -1.03 4.39
CA SER A 377 9.99 0.26 4.84
C SER A 377 10.75 1.43 4.19
N GLN A 378 12.08 1.36 4.11
CA GLN A 378 12.88 2.39 3.42
C GLN A 378 12.55 2.48 1.92
N GLU A 379 12.34 1.35 1.25
CA GLU A 379 11.93 1.32 -0.16
C GLU A 379 10.56 1.97 -0.35
N VAL A 380 9.58 1.69 0.51
CA VAL A 380 8.26 2.33 0.43
C VAL A 380 8.35 3.83 0.75
N ALA A 381 9.23 4.25 1.67
CA ALA A 381 9.44 5.67 1.95
C ALA A 381 9.92 6.42 0.70
N ALA A 382 10.91 5.85 0.00
CA ALA A 382 11.42 6.43 -1.24
C ALA A 382 10.35 6.51 -2.33
N ILE A 383 9.52 5.47 -2.47
CA ILE A 383 8.39 5.47 -3.42
C ILE A 383 7.36 6.55 -3.05
N ALA A 384 7.06 6.73 -1.76
CA ALA A 384 6.14 7.77 -1.30
C ALA A 384 6.67 9.18 -1.60
N GLU A 385 7.97 9.43 -1.37
CA GLU A 385 8.63 10.70 -1.74
C GLU A 385 8.58 10.94 -3.25
N GLU A 386 8.92 9.93 -4.07
CA GLU A 386 8.86 10.02 -5.53
C GLU A 386 7.42 10.27 -6.03
N THR A 387 6.44 9.60 -5.42
CA THR A 387 5.02 9.79 -5.74
C THR A 387 4.56 11.20 -5.40
N SER A 388 4.98 11.75 -4.26
CA SER A 388 4.67 13.13 -3.87
C SER A 388 5.30 14.14 -4.85
N ALA A 389 6.57 13.95 -5.21
CA ALA A 389 7.24 14.79 -6.19
C ALA A 389 6.55 14.72 -7.58
N GLY A 390 6.23 13.52 -8.05
CA GLY A 390 5.49 13.31 -9.30
C GLY A 390 4.09 13.93 -9.26
N ALA A 391 3.41 13.89 -8.11
CA ALA A 391 2.12 14.54 -7.93
C ALA A 391 2.21 16.07 -8.08
N VAL A 392 3.28 16.68 -7.55
CA VAL A 392 3.54 18.13 -7.72
C VAL A 392 3.79 18.47 -9.19
N GLU A 393 4.57 17.67 -9.91
CA GLU A 393 4.82 17.90 -11.34
C GLU A 393 3.54 17.78 -12.19
N VAL A 394 2.74 16.74 -11.94
CA VAL A 394 1.45 16.56 -12.64
C VAL A 394 0.47 17.68 -12.31
N ALA A 395 0.43 18.15 -11.05
CA ALA A 395 -0.41 19.29 -10.66
C ALA A 395 0.00 20.58 -11.42
N ALA A 396 1.30 20.84 -11.56
CA ALA A 396 1.80 21.96 -12.34
C ALA A 396 1.42 21.86 -13.82
N ALA A 397 1.64 20.69 -14.44
CA ALA A 397 1.25 20.45 -15.83
C ALA A 397 -0.26 20.59 -16.06
N THR A 398 -1.07 20.14 -15.11
CA THR A 398 -2.53 20.25 -15.16
C THR A 398 -2.99 21.72 -15.09
N LYS A 399 -2.34 22.52 -14.25
CA LYS A 399 -2.58 23.97 -14.18
C LYS A 399 -2.22 24.68 -15.47
N ASP A 400 -1.07 24.35 -16.05
CA ASP A 400 -0.66 24.91 -17.35
C ASP A 400 -1.63 24.52 -18.45
N GLN A 401 -2.11 23.27 -18.46
CA GLN A 401 -3.11 22.79 -19.40
C GLN A 401 -4.42 23.58 -19.29
N ALA A 402 -4.92 23.85 -18.08
CA ALA A 402 -6.12 24.68 -17.89
C ALA A 402 -5.93 26.09 -18.47
N SER A 403 -4.76 26.71 -18.23
CA SER A 403 -4.43 28.03 -18.81
C SER A 403 -4.35 28.00 -20.33
N VAL A 404 -3.80 26.95 -20.93
CA VAL A 404 -3.79 26.76 -22.38
C VAL A 404 -5.22 26.65 -22.92
N MET A 405 -6.11 25.94 -22.25
CA MET A 405 -7.51 25.82 -22.71
C MET A 405 -8.26 27.16 -22.67
N GLU A 406 -8.00 27.99 -21.67
CA GLU A 406 -8.54 29.36 -21.59
C GLU A 406 -8.04 30.22 -22.76
N ASN A 407 -6.75 30.13 -23.11
CA ASN A 407 -6.19 30.81 -24.28
C ASN A 407 -6.81 30.30 -25.60
N VAL A 408 -7.05 28.99 -25.74
CA VAL A 408 -7.72 28.42 -26.92
C VAL A 408 -9.16 28.93 -27.04
N GLU A 409 -9.88 29.03 -25.93
CA GLU A 409 -11.23 29.61 -25.91
C GLU A 409 -11.22 31.08 -26.36
N GLN A 410 -10.27 31.88 -25.87
CA GLN A 410 -10.12 33.27 -26.29
C GLN A 410 -9.80 33.40 -27.79
N LEU A 411 -8.92 32.56 -28.32
CA LEU A 411 -8.60 32.51 -29.75
C LEU A 411 -9.81 32.10 -30.60
N ALA A 412 -10.65 31.18 -30.10
CA ALA A 412 -11.88 30.79 -30.77
C ALA A 412 -12.89 31.94 -30.84
N LEU A 413 -13.03 32.72 -29.75
CA LEU A 413 -13.86 33.93 -29.71
C LEU A 413 -13.36 35.00 -30.69
N ASP A 414 -12.05 35.20 -30.79
CA ASP A 414 -11.49 36.17 -31.73
C ASP A 414 -11.64 35.71 -33.20
N LEU A 415 -11.51 34.41 -33.47
CA LEU A 415 -11.83 33.83 -34.78
C LEU A 415 -13.31 34.02 -35.13
N GLN A 416 -14.22 33.86 -34.16
CA GLN A 416 -15.64 34.12 -34.35
C GLN A 416 -15.89 35.57 -34.76
N LYS A 417 -15.31 36.54 -34.04
CA LYS A 417 -15.44 37.96 -34.36
C LYS A 417 -14.91 38.29 -35.76
N GLN A 418 -13.78 37.71 -36.15
CA GLN A 418 -13.22 37.90 -37.50
C GLN A 418 -14.16 37.33 -38.57
N ALA A 419 -14.71 36.14 -38.33
CA ALA A 419 -15.69 35.52 -39.21
C ALA A 419 -16.96 36.39 -39.33
N GLU A 420 -17.48 36.91 -38.22
CA GLU A 420 -18.65 37.79 -38.17
C GLU A 420 -18.41 39.12 -38.92
N SER A 421 -17.21 39.70 -38.79
CA SER A 421 -16.82 40.89 -39.53
C SER A 421 -16.79 40.64 -41.05
N LEU A 422 -16.25 39.48 -41.47
CA LEU A 422 -16.26 39.07 -42.87
C LEU A 422 -17.69 38.85 -43.37
N LYS A 423 -18.54 38.18 -42.58
CA LYS A 423 -19.96 37.96 -42.87
C LYS A 423 -20.72 39.28 -43.03
N SER A 424 -20.49 40.25 -42.15
CA SER A 424 -21.09 41.58 -42.25
C SER A 424 -20.71 42.28 -43.56
N THR A 425 -19.44 42.16 -43.96
CA THR A 425 -18.92 42.74 -45.22
C THR A 425 -19.60 42.12 -46.45
N ILE A 426 -19.78 40.79 -46.47
CA ILE A 426 -20.43 40.13 -47.62
C ILE A 426 -21.96 40.28 -47.63
N THR A 427 -22.60 40.54 -46.47
CA THR A 427 -24.05 40.74 -46.37
C THR A 427 -24.52 42.00 -47.10
N ARG A 428 -23.60 42.95 -47.37
CA ARG A 428 -23.86 44.08 -48.27
C ARG A 428 -24.17 43.63 -49.70
N PHE A 429 -23.62 42.50 -50.13
CA PHE A 429 -23.91 41.92 -51.45
C PHE A 429 -25.18 41.08 -51.39
N ARG A 430 -26.20 41.50 -52.14
CA ARG A 430 -27.45 40.78 -52.33
C ARG A 430 -27.32 39.89 -53.55
N LEU A 431 -27.34 38.58 -53.27
CA LEU A 431 -27.30 37.51 -54.25
C LEU A 431 -28.58 37.38 -55.05
#